data_AF-A0A0C2TP26-F1
#
_entry.id   AF-A0A0C2TP26-F1
#
_cell.length_a   1.000
_cell.length_b   1.000
_cell.length_c   1.000
_cell.angle_alpha   90.00
_cell.angle_beta   90.00
_cell.angle_gamma   90.00
#
_symmetry.space_group_name_H-M   'P 1'
#
loop_
_entity.id
_entity.type
_entity.pdbx_description
1 polymer ?
#
loop_
_entity_poly.entity_id
_entity_poly.type
_entity_poly.pdbx_seq_one_letter_code
_entity_poly.pdbx_strand_id
1 'polypeptide(L)'
;MKARSNSLDDATVTKLEKQLNERPDKNELIERNILKDDKGIAPSLIAAREKLERSRLEDKLDQALQQRPKPEELVQQGILKDKETSTANV
;
A
#
# COMPACT_ATOMS: atom_id res chain seq x y z
N MET A 1 11.70 43.89 25.58
CA MET A 1 11.61 42.43 25.82
C MET A 1 10.30 41.93 25.22
N LYS A 2 10.32 41.09 24.19
CA LYS A 2 9.08 40.53 23.59
C LYS A 2 8.54 39.44 24.53
N ALA A 3 7.33 39.64 25.04
CA ALA A 3 6.63 38.63 25.82
C ALA A 3 6.46 37.36 24.96
N ARG A 4 6.88 36.21 25.49
CA ARG A 4 6.44 34.91 24.94
C ARG A 4 4.95 34.83 25.24
N SER A 5 4.12 34.99 24.21
CA SER A 5 2.68 34.75 24.29
C SER A 5 2.46 33.24 24.46
N ASN A 6 2.63 32.76 25.69
CA ASN A 6 2.13 31.47 26.13
C ASN A 6 0.63 31.63 26.41
N SER A 7 -0.19 31.47 25.39
CA SER A 7 -1.61 31.14 25.53
C SER A 7 -2.05 30.58 24.19
N LEU A 8 -2.17 29.26 24.11
CA LEU A 8 -2.91 28.63 23.03
C LEU A 8 -4.36 29.11 23.14
N ASP A 9 -4.98 29.52 22.03
CA ASP A 9 -6.37 29.96 22.04
C ASP A 9 -7.27 28.79 22.48
N ASP A 10 -8.29 29.04 23.29
CA ASP A 10 -9.18 28.00 23.84
C ASP A 10 -9.84 27.13 22.75
N ALA A 11 -10.15 27.76 21.62
CA ALA A 11 -10.64 27.08 20.42
C ALA A 11 -9.62 26.07 19.84
N THR A 12 -8.32 26.36 19.93
CA THR A 12 -7.26 25.44 19.46
C THR A 12 -7.11 24.25 20.40
N VAL A 13 -7.26 24.46 21.71
CA VAL A 13 -7.23 23.39 22.72
C VAL A 13 -8.40 22.44 22.50
N THR A 14 -9.62 22.98 22.42
CA THR A 14 -10.85 22.19 22.19
C THR A 14 -10.77 21.37 20.89
N LYS A 15 -10.23 21.98 19.81
CA LYS A 15 -10.06 21.31 18.53
C LYS A 15 -9.05 20.15 18.61
N LEU A 16 -7.92 20.37 19.29
CA LEU A 16 -6.89 19.34 19.45
C LEU A 16 -7.41 18.16 20.27
N GLU A 17 -8.11 18.42 21.37
CA GLU A 17 -8.72 17.38 22.22
C GLU A 17 -9.66 16.48 21.41
N LYS A 18 -10.52 17.09 20.58
CA LYS A 18 -11.39 16.33 19.68
C LYS A 18 -10.59 15.43 18.73
N GLN A 19 -9.53 15.96 18.10
CA GLN A 19 -8.70 15.21 17.17
C GLN A 19 -7.90 14.08 17.83
N LEU A 20 -7.50 14.25 19.09
CA LEU A 20 -6.82 13.20 19.86
C LEU A 20 -7.78 12.07 20.25
N ASN A 21 -9.03 12.41 20.58
CA ASN A 21 -10.08 11.42 20.88
C ASN A 21 -10.49 10.60 19.64
N GLU A 22 -10.50 11.24 18.46
CA GLU A 22 -10.84 10.59 17.18
C GLU A 22 -9.61 9.96 16.48
N ARG A 23 -8.44 9.92 17.14
CA ARG A 23 -7.19 9.46 16.53
C ARG A 23 -7.26 7.96 16.21
N PRO A 24 -7.08 7.55 14.94
CA PRO A 24 -7.03 6.14 14.55
C PRO A 24 -5.85 5.40 15.17
N ASP A 25 -6.03 4.10 15.38
CA ASP A 25 -4.96 3.21 15.86
C ASP A 25 -3.87 3.02 14.79
N LYS A 26 -2.66 2.68 15.24
CA LYS A 26 -1.53 2.41 14.34
C LYS A 26 -1.87 1.32 13.32
N ASN A 27 -2.52 0.24 13.75
CA ASN A 27 -2.87 -0.88 12.90
C ASN A 27 -3.89 -0.49 11.82
N GLU A 28 -4.89 0.33 12.18
CA GLU A 28 -5.89 0.84 11.23
C GLU A 28 -5.23 1.68 10.12
N LEU A 29 -4.22 2.49 10.48
CA LEU A 29 -3.46 3.26 9.50
C LEU A 29 -2.61 2.37 8.58
N ILE A 30 -2.11 1.23 9.09
CA ILE A 30 -1.37 0.25 8.28
C ILE A 30 -2.31 -0.48 7.32
N GLU A 31 -3.47 -0.93 7.78
CA GLU A 31 -4.48 -1.59 6.97
C GLU A 31 -4.99 -0.68 5.84
N ARG A 32 -5.18 0.61 6.14
CA ARG A 32 -5.53 1.64 5.15
C ARG A 32 -4.38 2.05 4.24
N ASN A 33 -3.21 1.43 4.35
CA ASN A 33 -1.99 1.78 3.59
C ASN A 33 -1.53 3.23 3.77
N ILE A 34 -1.89 3.89 4.88
CA ILE A 34 -1.46 5.25 5.22
C ILE A 34 -0.09 5.19 5.88
N LEU A 35 0.04 4.36 6.92
CA LEU A 35 1.32 4.09 7.58
C LEU A 35 1.92 2.82 6.99
N LYS A 36 3.22 2.83 6.74
CA LYS A 36 3.94 1.64 6.30
C LYS A 36 4.26 0.80 7.52
N ASP A 37 4.04 -0.51 7.43
CA ASP A 37 4.42 -1.42 8.49
C ASP A 37 5.94 -1.32 8.71
N ASP A 38 6.31 -0.84 9.89
CA ASP A 38 7.68 -0.58 10.28
C ASP A 38 8.35 -1.86 10.81
N LYS A 39 7.62 -2.90 11.24
CA LYS A 39 8.17 -4.17 11.76
C LYS A 39 9.42 -4.03 12.65
N GLY A 40 9.53 -2.94 13.42
CA GLY A 40 10.69 -2.63 14.27
C GLY A 40 11.88 -1.94 13.58
N ILE A 41 11.73 -1.51 12.33
CA ILE A 41 12.71 -0.75 11.55
C ILE A 41 12.64 0.73 11.92
N ALA A 42 13.79 1.41 11.94
CA ALA A 42 13.86 2.83 12.16
C ALA A 42 13.05 3.64 11.12
N PRO A 43 12.32 4.70 11.52
CA PRO A 43 11.49 5.49 10.59
C PRO A 43 12.24 6.05 9.38
N SER A 44 13.53 6.40 9.54
CA SER A 44 14.38 6.91 8.46
C SER A 44 14.70 5.88 7.36
N LEU A 45 14.59 4.58 7.64
CA LEU A 45 14.94 3.50 6.72
C LEU A 45 13.73 2.94 5.96
N ILE A 46 12.50 3.25 6.39
CA ILE A 46 11.27 2.72 5.79
C ILE A 46 11.22 3.04 4.29
N ALA A 47 11.48 4.30 3.92
CA ALA A 47 11.44 4.72 2.51
C ALA A 47 12.46 3.98 1.63
N ALA A 48 13.67 3.72 2.16
CA ALA A 48 14.69 2.98 1.44
C ALA A 48 14.30 1.50 1.27
N ARG A 49 13.72 0.88 2.31
CA ARG A 49 13.18 -0.48 2.24
C ARG A 49 12.10 -0.59 1.17
N GLU A 50 11.12 0.30 1.17
CA GLU A 50 10.02 0.26 0.20
C GLU A 50 10.52 0.41 -1.24
N LYS A 51 11.47 1.32 -1.46
CA LYS A 51 12.08 1.47 -2.79
C LYS A 51 12.76 0.18 -3.25
N LEU A 52 13.47 -0.50 -2.35
CA LEU A 52 14.12 -1.77 -2.66
C LEU A 52 13.10 -2.89 -2.93
N GLU A 53 12.06 -3.00 -2.11
CA GLU A 53 10.99 -3.99 -2.30
C GLU A 53 10.26 -3.79 -3.61
N ARG A 54 9.96 -2.54 -3.96
CA ARG A 54 9.36 -2.18 -5.24
C ARG A 54 10.25 -2.58 -6.41
N SER A 55 11.54 -2.23 -6.38
CA SER A 55 12.49 -2.62 -7.44
C SER A 55 12.55 -4.14 -7.61
N ARG A 56 12.63 -4.89 -6.52
CA ARG A 56 12.62 -6.37 -6.57
C ARG A 56 11.34 -6.93 -7.17
N LEU A 57 10.19 -6.31 -6.87
CA LEU A 57 8.91 -6.72 -7.42
C LEU A 57 8.83 -6.42 -8.92
N GLU A 58 9.30 -5.24 -9.34
CA GLU A 58 9.40 -4.85 -10.75
C GLU A 58 10.28 -5.86 -11.52
N ASP A 59 11.49 -6.14 -11.04
CA ASP A 59 12.39 -7.12 -11.68
C ASP A 59 11.77 -8.51 -11.78
N LYS A 60 11.11 -8.97 -10.71
CA LYS A 60 10.43 -10.28 -10.68
C LYS A 60 9.25 -10.33 -11.66
N LEU A 61 8.47 -9.25 -11.73
CA LEU A 61 7.34 -9.15 -12.64
C LEU A 61 7.82 -9.15 -14.08
N ASP A 62 8.87 -8.41 -14.40
CA ASP A 62 9.44 -8.35 -15.74
C ASP A 62 9.91 -9.73 -16.23
N GLN A 63 10.59 -10.49 -15.37
CA GLN A 63 10.99 -11.88 -15.68
C GLN A 63 9.77 -12.77 -15.94
N ALA A 64 8.73 -12.67 -15.11
CA ALA A 64 7.51 -13.46 -15.27
C ALA A 64 6.74 -13.09 -16.56
N LEU A 65 6.76 -11.82 -16.95
CA LEU A 65 6.15 -11.34 -18.19
C LEU A 65 6.92 -11.80 -19.43
N GLN A 66 8.25 -11.83 -19.38
CA GLN A 66 9.08 -12.36 -20.46
C GLN A 66 8.82 -13.85 -20.73
N GLN A 67 8.55 -14.62 -19.67
CA GLN A 67 8.24 -16.05 -19.73
C GLN A 67 6.73 -16.33 -19.84
N ARG A 68 5.92 -15.32 -20.15
CA ARG A 68 4.47 -15.47 -20.20
C ARG A 68 4.08 -16.49 -21.28
N PRO A 69 3.47 -17.63 -20.92
CA PRO A 69 3.10 -18.67 -21.88
C PRO A 69 2.01 -18.16 -22.81
N LYS A 70 2.03 -18.67 -24.04
CA LYS A 70 1.02 -18.27 -25.03
C LYS A 70 -0.33 -18.92 -24.73
N PRO A 71 -1.45 -18.32 -25.17
CA PRO A 71 -2.77 -18.91 -24.97
C PRO A 71 -2.88 -20.34 -25.49
N GLU A 72 -2.24 -20.66 -26.61
CA GLU A 72 -2.26 -21.99 -27.22
C GLU A 72 -1.58 -23.04 -26.33
N GLU A 73 -0.47 -22.68 -25.68
CA GLU A 73 0.24 -23.52 -24.72
C GLU A 73 -0.62 -23.79 -23.48
N LEU A 74 -1.37 -22.79 -23.03
CA LEU A 74 -2.30 -22.92 -21.90
C LEU A 74 -3.51 -23.81 -22.23
N VAL A 75 -4.00 -23.80 -23.48
CA VAL A 75 -5.03 -24.73 -23.96
C VAL A 75 -4.49 -26.16 -23.98
N GLN A 76 -3.28 -26.37 -24.51
CA GLN A 76 -2.65 -27.69 -24.55
C GLN A 76 -2.44 -28.28 -23.15
N GLN A 77 -2.12 -27.43 -22.17
CA GLN A 77 -1.99 -27.82 -20.77
C GLN A 77 -3.34 -27.99 -20.05
N GLY A 78 -4.47 -27.76 -20.73
CA GLY A 78 -5.81 -27.87 -20.16
C GLY A 78 -6.18 -26.78 -19.15
N ILE A 79 -5.39 -25.70 -19.07
CA ILE A 79 -5.60 -24.56 -18.17
C ILE A 79 -6.63 -23.60 -18.77
N LEU A 80 -6.54 -23.33 -20.08
CA LEU A 80 -7.47 -22.50 -20.82
C LEU A 80 -8.41 -23.40 -21.65
N LYS A 81 -9.69 -23.02 -21.76
CA LYS A 81 -10.62 -23.69 -22.68
C LYS A 81 -10.55 -23.05 -24.06
N ASP A 82 -10.77 -23.83 -25.11
CA ASP A 82 -10.80 -23.30 -26.47
C ASP A 82 -11.82 -22.17 -26.63
N LYS A 83 -11.44 -21.15 -27.43
CA LYS A 83 -12.20 -19.92 -27.69
C LYS A 83 -13.66 -20.17 -28.09
N GLU A 84 -13.94 -21.29 -28.74
CA GLU A 84 -15.30 -21.71 -29.15
C GLU A 84 -16.25 -21.92 -27.96
N THR A 85 -15.73 -22.22 -26.75
CA THR A 85 -16.56 -22.52 -25.56
C THR A 85 -16.73 -21.33 -24.61
N SER A 86 -16.02 -20.22 -24.84
CA SER A 86 -16.02 -19.07 -23.91
C SER A 86 -17.07 -18.01 -24.25
N THR A 87 -17.65 -18.00 -25.45
CA THR A 87 -18.67 -17.03 -25.87
C THR A 87 -20.11 -17.47 -25.61
N ALA A 88 -20.32 -18.67 -25.06
CA ALA A 88 -21.63 -19.19 -24.71
C ALA A 88 -21.89 -19.04 -23.20
N ASN A 89 -22.22 -17.81 -22.78
CA ASN A 89 -23.03 -17.50 -21.60
C ASN A 89 -23.29 -15.98 -21.57
N VAL A 90 -24.37 -15.58 -22.24
CA VAL A 90 -25.12 -14.34 -22.02
C VAL A 90 -26.53 -14.74 -21.64
#